data_AF-A0A656JZ01-F1
#
_entry.id   AF-A0A656JZ01-F1
#
_cell.length_a   1.000
_cell.length_b   1.000
_cell.length_c   1.000
_cell.angle_alpha   90.00
_cell.angle_beta   90.00
_cell.angle_gamma   90.00
#
_symmetry.space_group_name_H-M   'P 1'
#
loop_
_entity.id
_entity.type
_entity.pdbx_description
1 polymer ?
#
loop_
_entity_poly.entity_id
_entity_poly.type
_entity_poly.pdbx_seq_one_letter_code
_entity_poly.pdbx_strand_id
1 'polypeptide(L)'
;MNSPQSIHRVMHEIKRRKLKVVRVTDLTPLMRRITLQGPELAGFISLGTDDHVKLFFPQTPQEHAALEELTATSDKDAPRPPMR
;
A
#
# COMPACT_ATOMS: atom_id res chain seq x y z
N MET A 1 -3.73 18.13 27.91
CA MET A 1 -4.72 17.08 28.23
C MET A 1 -5.59 16.92 27.00
N ASN A 2 -5.51 15.78 26.31
CA ASN A 2 -6.33 15.54 25.12
C ASN A 2 -7.71 15.08 25.60
N SER A 3 -8.75 15.87 25.30
CA SER A 3 -10.13 15.45 25.57
C SER A 3 -10.47 14.23 24.71
N PRO A 4 -11.22 13.24 25.23
CA PRO A 4 -11.58 12.01 24.51
C PRO A 4 -12.50 12.25 23.28
N GLN A 5 -12.91 13.49 23.02
CA GLN A 5 -13.82 13.89 21.95
C GLN A 5 -13.19 14.80 20.89
N SER A 6 -11.88 15.10 20.93
CA SER A 6 -11.24 15.90 19.88
C SER A 6 -10.75 15.02 18.72
N ILE A 7 -10.90 15.53 17.49
CA ILE A 7 -10.36 14.91 16.27
C ILE A 7 -8.85 15.16 16.25
N HIS A 8 -8.06 14.11 16.07
CA HIS A 8 -6.60 14.22 15.97
C HIS A 8 -6.11 13.51 14.70
N ARG A 9 -5.17 14.15 14.01
CA ARG A 9 -4.49 13.54 12.87
C ARG A 9 -3.46 12.54 13.38
N VAL A 10 -3.56 11.30 12.95
CA VAL A 10 -2.55 10.27 13.17
C VAL A 10 -1.66 10.18 11.93
N MET A 11 -0.35 10.24 12.12
CA MET A 11 0.63 9.99 11.07
C MET A 11 1.13 8.56 11.20
N HIS A 12 0.88 7.74 10.17
CA HIS A 12 1.43 6.40 10.07
C HIS A 12 2.83 6.43 9.44
N GLU A 13 3.65 5.43 9.77
CA GLU A 13 4.93 5.21 9.10
C GLU A 13 4.71 4.94 7.61
N ILE A 14 5.30 5.79 6.76
CA ILE A 14 5.27 5.59 5.31
C ILE A 14 6.35 4.57 4.96
N LYS A 15 5.91 3.33 4.75
CA LYS A 15 6.79 2.22 4.39
C LYS A 15 6.23 1.50 3.16
N ARG A 16 7.09 1.27 2.17
CA ARG A 16 6.78 0.39 1.03
C ARG A 16 6.92 -1.05 1.49
N ARG A 17 5.97 -1.89 1.06
CA ARG A 17 5.85 -3.27 1.51
C ARG A 17 5.60 -4.15 0.29
N LYS A 18 6.55 -5.03 -0.03
CA LYS A 18 6.37 -6.08 -1.04
C LYS A 18 5.63 -7.24 -0.40
N LEU A 19 4.38 -7.43 -0.81
CA LEU A 19 3.48 -8.46 -0.28
C LEU A 19 3.09 -9.44 -1.36
N LYS A 20 2.69 -10.63 -0.94
CA LYS A 20 2.18 -11.70 -1.81
C LYS A 20 0.67 -11.78 -1.68
N VAL A 21 -0.02 -11.93 -2.81
CA VAL A 21 -1.44 -12.32 -2.82
C VAL A 21 -1.53 -13.77 -2.38
N VAL A 22 -2.24 -14.03 -1.29
CA VAL A 22 -2.46 -15.39 -0.75
C VAL A 22 -3.90 -15.86 -0.92
N ARG A 23 -4.82 -14.94 -1.21
CA ARG A 23 -6.22 -15.28 -1.51
C ARG A 23 -6.86 -14.21 -2.39
N VAL A 24 -7.71 -14.67 -3.30
CA VAL A 24 -8.65 -13.85 -4.06
C VAL A 24 -10.05 -14.42 -3.85
N THR A 25 -11.02 -13.57 -3.55
CA THR A 25 -12.42 -13.96 -3.35
C THR A 25 -13.31 -13.02 -4.11
N ASP A 26 -14.08 -13.54 -5.07
CA ASP A 26 -15.15 -12.78 -5.72
C ASP A 26 -16.30 -12.58 -4.72
N LEU A 27 -16.66 -11.33 -4.45
CA LEU A 27 -17.76 -10.99 -3.55
C LEU A 27 -19.05 -10.72 -4.34
N THR A 28 -18.90 -9.98 -5.45
CA THR A 28 -19.96 -9.68 -6.42
C THR A 28 -19.33 -9.63 -7.82
N PRO A 29 -20.11 -9.55 -8.91
CA PRO A 29 -19.55 -9.50 -10.27
C PRO A 29 -18.54 -8.37 -10.51
N LEU A 30 -18.64 -7.26 -9.77
CA LEU A 30 -17.77 -6.09 -9.91
C LEU A 30 -16.92 -5.82 -8.65
N MET A 31 -16.82 -6.78 -7.73
CA MET A 31 -16.05 -6.62 -6.50
C MET A 31 -15.29 -7.89 -6.12
N ARG A 32 -13.98 -7.73 -5.87
CA ARG A 32 -13.11 -8.78 -5.36
C ARG A 32 -12.44 -8.35 -4.06
N ARG A 33 -12.29 -9.31 -3.14
CA ARG A 33 -11.45 -9.19 -1.95
C ARG A 33 -10.11 -9.88 -2.20
N ILE A 34 -9.03 -9.18 -1.91
CA ILE A 34 -7.66 -9.68 -2.05
C ILE A 34 -7.04 -9.74 -0.65
N THR A 35 -6.46 -10.89 -0.28
CA THR A 35 -5.69 -11.03 0.97
C THR A 35 -4.21 -11.04 0.65
N LEU A 36 -3.46 -10.15 1.32
CA LEU A 36 -2.03 -9.98 1.17
C LEU A 36 -1.29 -10.50 2.41
N GLN A 37 -0.14 -11.14 2.21
CA GLN A 37 0.74 -11.62 3.29
C GLN A 37 2.21 -11.40 2.95
N GLY A 38 3.05 -11.26 3.96
CA GLY A 38 4.50 -11.23 3.82
C GLY A 38 5.18 -10.75 5.10
N PRO A 39 6.49 -11.01 5.27
CA PRO A 39 7.24 -10.53 6.43
C PRO A 39 7.28 -9.00 6.50
N GLU A 40 7.24 -8.33 5.34
CA GLU A 40 7.18 -6.87 5.24
C GLU A 40 5.86 -6.27 5.74
N LEU A 41 4.87 -7.07 6.14
CA LEU A 41 3.67 -6.56 6.81
C LEU A 41 3.90 -6.24 8.29
N ALA A 42 5.02 -6.68 8.87
CA ALA A 42 5.37 -6.38 10.26
C ALA A 42 5.37 -4.87 10.54
N GLY A 43 4.68 -4.46 11.61
CA GLY A 43 4.50 -3.04 11.97
C GLY A 43 3.50 -2.28 11.10
N PHE A 44 2.74 -2.94 10.22
CA PHE A 44 1.59 -2.30 9.57
C PHE A 44 0.48 -2.06 10.61
N ILE A 45 0.00 -0.82 10.68
CA ILE A 45 -1.02 -0.38 11.62
C ILE A 45 -2.07 0.41 10.83
N SER A 46 -3.34 0.14 11.11
CA SER A 46 -4.49 0.90 10.63
C SER A 46 -5.42 1.13 11.82
N LEU A 47 -5.52 2.40 12.25
CA LEU A 47 -6.29 2.80 13.43
C LEU A 47 -7.60 3.51 13.04
N GLY A 48 -7.61 4.17 11.88
CA GLY A 48 -8.77 4.87 11.34
C GLY A 48 -9.57 3.99 10.40
N THR A 49 -10.88 4.22 10.35
CA THR A 49 -11.79 3.55 9.39
C THR A 49 -11.50 3.93 7.93
N ASP A 50 -10.91 5.12 7.73
CA ASP A 50 -10.62 5.69 6.41
C ASP A 50 -9.13 5.56 6.04
N ASP A 51 -8.37 4.78 6.80
CA ASP A 51 -6.99 4.46 6.47
C ASP A 51 -6.95 3.67 5.16
N HIS A 52 -6.08 4.09 4.26
CA HIS A 52 -5.93 3.47 2.95
C HIS A 52 -4.46 3.34 2.58
N VAL A 53 -4.19 2.37 1.71
CA VAL A 53 -2.88 2.13 1.12
C VAL A 53 -2.90 2.54 -0.34
N LYS A 54 -1.72 2.80 -0.91
CA LYS A 54 -1.56 3.01 -2.34
C LYS A 54 -0.94 1.78 -2.98
N LEU A 55 -1.51 1.34 -4.09
CA LEU A 55 -1.02 0.18 -4.83
C LEU A 55 -0.30 0.63 -6.10
N PHE A 56 0.74 -0.11 -6.45
CA PHE A 56 1.55 0.14 -7.64
C PHE A 56 1.36 -1.02 -8.60
N PHE A 57 0.88 -0.73 -9.81
CA PHE A 57 0.59 -1.73 -10.83
C PHE A 57 1.44 -1.46 -12.07
N PRO A 58 2.60 -2.11 -12.24
CA PRO A 58 3.42 -1.93 -13.43
C PRO A 58 2.68 -2.48 -14.66
N GLN A 59 2.68 -1.71 -15.74
CA GLN A 59 2.06 -2.04 -17.02
C GLN A 59 3.09 -2.35 -18.10
N THR A 60 4.35 -1.95 -17.90
CA THR A 60 5.46 -2.22 -18.83
C THR A 60 6.59 -2.99 -18.16
N PRO A 61 7.44 -3.72 -18.92
CA PRO A 61 8.64 -4.36 -18.36
C PRO A 61 9.56 -3.38 -17.63
N GLN A 62 9.67 -2.15 -18.15
CA GLN A 62 10.47 -1.08 -17.57
C GLN A 62 9.91 -0.62 -16.22
N GLU A 63 8.59 -0.44 -16.11
CA GLU A 63 7.92 -0.13 -14.83
C GLU A 63 8.04 -1.28 -13.83
N HIS A 64 8.02 -2.52 -14.30
CA HIS A 64 8.16 -3.69 -13.43
C HIS A 64 9.57 -3.78 -12.85
N ALA A 65 10.61 -3.53 -13.66
CA ALA A 65 11.99 -3.42 -13.19
C ALA A 65 12.15 -2.26 -12.20
N ALA A 66 11.58 -1.08 -12.52
CA ALA A 66 11.61 0.06 -11.63
C ALA A 66 10.93 -0.20 -10.28
N LEU A 67 9.83 -0.98 -10.25
CA LEU A 67 9.14 -1.36 -9.02
C LEU A 67 10.00 -2.27 -8.12
N GLU A 68 10.76 -3.17 -8.70
CA GLU A 68 11.67 -4.07 -7.96
C GLU A 68 12.82 -3.30 -7.30
N GLU A 69 13.31 -2.24 -7.93
CA GLU A 69 14.37 -1.38 -7.42
C GLU A 69 13.86 -0.19 -6.58
N LEU A 70 12.54 -0.08 -6.38
CA LEU A 70 11.89 1.10 -5.82
C LEU A 70 12.05 1.22 -4.29
N THR A 71 13.21 1.65 -3.83
CA THR A 71 13.49 2.00 -2.43
C THR A 71 12.85 3.33 -2.03
N ALA A 72 12.49 3.54 -0.75
CA ALA A 72 11.77 4.73 -0.27
C ALA A 72 12.41 6.07 -0.69
N THR A 73 13.71 6.07 -1.03
CA THR A 73 14.53 7.20 -1.48
C THR A 73 14.74 7.27 -3.00
N SER A 74 14.11 6.40 -3.81
CA SER A 74 14.27 6.39 -5.27
C SER A 74 13.91 7.73 -5.91
N ASP A 75 14.74 8.13 -6.88
CA ASP A 75 14.66 9.40 -7.60
C ASP A 75 13.25 9.72 -8.11
N LYS A 76 12.85 11.00 -8.00
CA LYS A 76 11.52 11.49 -8.37
C LYS A 76 11.23 11.41 -9.84
N ASP A 77 12.25 11.46 -10.67
CA ASP A 77 12.13 11.55 -12.13
C ASP A 77 12.30 10.21 -12.86
N ALA A 78 12.52 9.12 -12.12
CA ALA A 78 12.58 7.77 -12.69
C ALA A 78 11.20 7.28 -13.18
N PRO A 79 11.13 6.40 -14.20
CA PRO A 79 9.88 5.77 -14.63
C PRO A 79 9.22 5.04 -13.45
N ARG A 80 7.97 5.37 -13.13
CA ARG A 80 7.24 4.75 -12.01
C ARG A 80 5.94 4.14 -12.50
N PRO A 81 5.55 2.97 -11.95
CA PRO A 81 4.24 2.41 -12.24
C PRO A 81 3.13 3.35 -11.77
N PRO A 82 1.98 3.36 -12.45
CA PRO A 82 0.83 4.13 -12.02
C PRO A 82 0.43 3.73 -10.60
N MET A 83 0.30 4.76 -9.75
CA MET A 83 -0.18 4.64 -8.38
C MET A 83 -1.69 4.80 -8.38
N ARG A 84 -2.41 3.78 -7.93
CA ARG A 84 -3.88 3.75 -7.91
C ARG A 84 -4.39 3.48 -6.50
#